data_AF-A0A9W8G4R2-F1
#
_entry.id   AF-A0A9W8G4R2-F1
#
_cell.length_a   1.000
_cell.length_b   1.000
_cell.length_c   1.000
_cell.angle_alpha   90.00
_cell.angle_beta   90.00
_cell.angle_gamma   90.00
#
_symmetry.space_group_name_H-M   'P 1'
#
loop_
_entity.id
_entity.type
_entity.pdbx_description
1 polymer ?
#
loop_
_entity_poly.entity_id
_entity_poly.type
_entity_poly.pdbx_seq_one_letter_code
_entity_poly.pdbx_strand_id
1 'polypeptide(L)'
;MPTPPNQFLSPQLIGTDSEPASTEYQFLEAWLASLPRSLGSPGYSPAPSIQPRDTQQFLSVQPFLSTRLFLDQSAPALIMTPESLRLPVDSLSVYSEQPFGMAPEQCPSKPASSNNNGEKRHRLTTAEKRQLYQWLVKHIDNPYPSETDRTKLNLNISKQKFKWWFSNHRHRSLRITTVNGRKRFEPRLQFYKACLRLNVHIDWDIPQDIKAKLKSL
;
A
#
# COMPACT_ATOMS: atom_id res chain seq x y z
N MET A 1 -16.58 33.95 -57.12
CA MET A 1 -15.34 33.45 -56.48
C MET A 1 -15.64 32.08 -55.88
N PRO A 2 -15.20 30.98 -56.50
CA PRO A 2 -15.44 29.65 -55.97
C PRO A 2 -14.50 29.36 -54.79
N THR A 3 -15.06 28.89 -53.67
CA THR A 3 -14.33 28.43 -52.49
C THR A 3 -13.69 27.06 -52.78
N PRO A 4 -12.42 26.83 -52.45
CA PRO A 4 -11.80 25.53 -52.66
C PRO A 4 -12.33 24.48 -51.66
N PRO A 5 -12.38 23.20 -52.05
CA PRO A 5 -12.88 22.12 -51.22
C PRO A 5 -11.93 21.82 -50.05
N ASN A 6 -12.55 21.67 -48.88
CA ASN A 6 -11.93 21.38 -47.60
C ASN A 6 -11.30 19.97 -47.63
N GLN A 7 -9.96 19.89 -47.62
CA GLN A 7 -9.25 18.62 -47.55
C GLN A 7 -9.33 18.07 -46.13
N PHE A 8 -10.16 17.04 -45.95
CA PHE A 8 -10.19 16.23 -44.73
C PHE A 8 -8.84 15.49 -44.57
N LEU A 9 -8.03 15.95 -43.62
CA LEU A 9 -6.88 15.21 -43.12
C LEU A 9 -7.37 14.06 -42.24
N SER A 10 -7.14 12.82 -42.70
CA SER A 10 -7.36 11.62 -41.92
C SER A 10 -6.48 11.61 -40.65
N PRO A 11 -7.02 11.27 -39.47
CA PRO A 11 -6.22 11.09 -38.27
C PRO A 11 -5.36 9.82 -38.41
N GLN A 12 -4.04 10.02 -38.47
CA GLN A 12 -3.06 8.94 -38.34
C GLN A 12 -3.25 8.28 -36.97
N LEU A 13 -3.55 6.98 -36.96
CA LEU A 13 -3.58 6.14 -35.78
C LEU A 13 -2.16 6.08 -35.21
N ILE A 14 -1.95 6.80 -34.11
CA ILE A 14 -0.73 6.73 -33.31
C ILE A 14 -0.68 5.33 -32.71
N GLY A 15 0.34 4.56 -33.13
CA GLY A 15 0.65 3.25 -32.59
C GLY A 15 0.81 3.33 -31.08
N THR A 16 0.09 2.48 -30.37
CA THR A 16 0.31 2.23 -28.95
C THR A 16 1.63 1.50 -28.80
N ASP A 17 2.71 2.25 -28.61
CA ASP A 17 3.96 1.72 -28.10
C ASP A 17 3.66 1.06 -26.75
N SER A 18 3.76 -0.27 -26.76
CA SER A 18 3.59 -1.11 -25.60
C SER A 18 4.75 -0.82 -24.65
N GLU A 19 4.48 0.07 -23.69
CA GLU A 19 5.41 0.47 -22.64
C GLU A 19 5.97 -0.80 -21.96
N PRO A 20 7.29 -1.01 -21.93
CA PRO A 20 7.86 -2.17 -21.26
C PRO A 20 7.53 -2.04 -19.77
N ALA A 21 6.83 -3.03 -19.22
CA ALA A 21 6.51 -3.11 -17.80
C ALA A 21 7.77 -2.80 -16.98
N SER A 22 7.79 -1.60 -16.39
CA SER A 22 8.96 -1.01 -15.76
C SER A 22 9.49 -1.95 -14.68
N THR A 23 10.72 -2.44 -14.87
CA THR A 23 11.45 -3.35 -13.98
C THR A 23 11.58 -2.81 -12.54
N GLU A 24 11.35 -1.51 -12.32
CA GLU A 24 11.27 -0.93 -10.97
C GLU A 24 10.10 -1.50 -10.13
N TYR A 25 9.02 -1.99 -10.74
CA TYR A 25 7.91 -2.62 -10.00
C TYR A 25 8.26 -4.01 -9.45
N GLN A 26 9.12 -4.77 -10.14
CA GLN A 26 9.53 -6.09 -9.67
C GLN A 26 10.39 -6.02 -8.40
N PHE A 27 11.22 -4.98 -8.26
CA PHE A 27 12.03 -4.77 -7.06
C PHE A 27 11.19 -4.40 -5.84
N LEU A 28 10.12 -3.61 -6.02
CA LEU A 28 9.19 -3.24 -4.94
C LEU A 28 8.38 -4.45 -4.45
N GLU A 29 7.89 -5.31 -5.35
CA GLU A 29 7.18 -6.54 -4.99
C GLU A 29 8.12 -7.57 -4.32
N ALA A 30 9.34 -7.73 -4.82
CA ALA A 30 10.36 -8.59 -4.19
C ALA A 30 10.75 -8.09 -2.78
N TRP A 31 10.84 -6.77 -2.59
CA TRP A 31 11.08 -6.18 -1.27
C TRP A 31 9.87 -6.34 -0.33
N LEU A 32 8.63 -6.21 -0.83
CA LEU A 32 7.41 -6.49 -0.05
C LEU A 32 7.32 -7.95 0.38
N ALA A 33 7.75 -8.89 -0.46
CA ALA A 33 7.82 -10.31 -0.15
C ALA A 33 8.94 -10.66 0.86
N SER A 34 9.98 -9.81 0.95
CA SER A 34 11.12 -9.98 1.85
C SER A 34 10.89 -9.41 3.26
N LEU A 35 9.82 -8.67 3.51
CA LEU A 35 9.52 -8.19 4.87
C LEU A 35 9.09 -9.37 5.74
N PRO A 36 9.67 -9.55 6.95
CA PRO A 36 9.26 -10.63 7.85
C PRO A 36 7.79 -10.45 8.18
N ARG A 37 6.96 -11.42 7.75
CA ARG A 37 5.58 -11.53 8.22
C ARG A 37 5.67 -11.67 9.73
N SER A 38 5.34 -10.60 10.45
CA SER A 38 5.26 -10.59 11.90
C SER A 38 4.14 -11.55 12.32
N LEU A 39 4.49 -12.83 12.40
CA LEU A 39 3.78 -13.83 13.15
C LEU A 39 4.17 -13.60 14.61
N GLY A 40 3.19 -13.21 15.42
CA GLY A 40 3.35 -13.05 16.86
C GLY A 40 2.97 -11.65 17.31
N SER A 41 1.68 -11.46 17.55
CA SER A 41 1.25 -10.54 18.61
C SER A 41 2.01 -10.92 19.89
N PRO A 42 2.80 -10.03 20.51
CA PRO A 42 3.28 -10.28 21.86
C PRO A 42 2.06 -10.42 22.77
N GLY A 43 2.05 -11.50 23.54
CA GLY A 43 0.95 -11.88 24.41
C GLY A 43 0.49 -10.70 25.26
N TYR A 44 -0.80 -10.39 25.15
CA TYR A 44 -1.50 -9.55 26.11
C TYR A 44 -1.43 -10.24 27.47
N SER A 45 -0.66 -9.69 28.42
CA SER A 45 -0.88 -9.96 29.84
C SER A 45 -2.25 -9.37 30.22
N PRO A 46 -3.18 -10.16 30.77
CA PRO A 46 -4.45 -9.63 31.26
C PRO A 46 -4.19 -8.69 32.44
N ALA A 47 -4.70 -7.47 32.34
CA ALA A 47 -4.72 -6.48 33.41
C ALA A 47 -5.59 -6.98 34.59
N PRO A 48 -5.28 -6.59 35.84
CA PRO A 48 -6.05 -7.00 37.00
C PRO A 48 -7.49 -6.48 36.94
N SER A 49 -8.40 -7.40 37.24
CA SER A 49 -9.85 -7.24 37.33
C SER A 49 -10.24 -6.12 38.31
N ILE A 50 -10.77 -5.02 37.77
CA ILE A 50 -11.46 -3.98 38.55
C ILE A 50 -12.93 -4.38 38.60
N GLN A 51 -13.46 -4.57 39.81
CA GLN A 51 -14.83 -5.01 40.03
C GLN A 51 -15.86 -3.99 39.51
N PRO A 52 -16.98 -4.47 38.92
CA PRO A 52 -18.05 -3.61 38.43
C PRO A 52 -18.89 -3.07 39.59
N ARG A 53 -19.13 -1.76 39.54
CA ARG A 53 -20.14 -1.08 40.35
C ARG A 53 -21.49 -1.28 39.68
N ASP A 54 -22.44 -1.80 40.43
CA ASP A 54 -23.83 -2.02 40.01
C ASP A 54 -24.41 -0.79 39.32
N THR A 55 -24.91 -0.97 38.10
CA THR A 55 -25.94 -0.09 37.56
C THR A 55 -26.95 -0.96 36.84
N GLN A 56 -28.13 -1.00 37.44
CA GLN A 56 -29.30 -1.75 37.07
C GLN A 56 -29.78 -1.44 35.64
N GLN A 57 -30.05 -2.53 34.93
CA GLN A 57 -31.22 -2.81 34.09
C GLN A 57 -31.88 -1.65 33.32
N PHE A 58 -31.84 -1.74 31.99
CA PHE A 58 -33.06 -1.55 31.19
C PHE A 58 -33.08 -2.50 29.99
N LEU A 59 -34.20 -3.20 29.86
CA LEU A 59 -34.55 -4.19 28.85
C LEU A 59 -34.76 -3.51 27.47
N SER A 60 -34.32 -4.15 26.39
CA SER A 60 -35.11 -4.21 25.15
C SER A 60 -34.57 -5.28 24.20
N VAL A 61 -35.35 -6.34 24.11
CA VAL A 61 -35.34 -7.41 23.11
C VAL A 61 -35.64 -6.84 21.72
N GLN A 62 -34.91 -7.26 20.68
CA GLN A 62 -35.48 -7.80 19.44
C GLN A 62 -34.37 -8.36 18.51
N PRO A 63 -34.49 -9.62 18.05
CA PRO A 63 -33.74 -10.15 16.91
C PRO A 63 -34.53 -9.95 15.62
N PHE A 64 -33.93 -9.29 14.62
CA PHE A 64 -34.45 -9.36 13.24
C PHE A 64 -33.55 -10.28 12.42
N LEU A 65 -34.06 -11.50 12.24
CA LEU A 65 -33.72 -12.37 11.13
C LEU A 65 -34.21 -11.68 9.85
N SER A 66 -33.33 -11.48 8.87
CA SER A 66 -33.77 -11.22 7.49
C SER A 66 -33.07 -12.20 6.56
N THR A 67 -33.74 -13.32 6.36
CA THR A 67 -33.69 -14.16 5.17
C THR A 67 -33.83 -13.28 3.92
N ARG A 68 -32.86 -13.36 3.00
CA ARG A 68 -33.15 -13.16 1.57
C ARG A 68 -32.59 -14.33 0.78
N LEU A 69 -33.53 -15.22 0.51
CA LEU A 69 -33.52 -16.27 -0.50
C LEU A 69 -33.59 -15.66 -1.91
N PHE A 70 -32.84 -16.28 -2.80
CA PHE A 70 -33.00 -16.40 -4.27
C PHE A 70 -33.20 -15.14 -5.11
N LEU A 71 -32.24 -14.89 -6.01
CA LEU A 71 -32.58 -14.79 -7.43
C LEU A 71 -31.51 -15.45 -8.30
N ASP A 72 -31.96 -16.52 -8.93
CA ASP A 72 -31.42 -17.23 -10.07
C ASP A 72 -31.28 -16.31 -11.29
N GLN A 73 -30.13 -16.35 -11.97
CA GLN A 73 -30.09 -16.22 -13.43
C GLN A 73 -28.70 -16.56 -14.01
N SER A 74 -28.66 -17.72 -14.64
CA SER A 74 -28.13 -17.98 -15.98
C SER A 74 -26.67 -17.57 -16.26
N ALA A 75 -25.81 -18.59 -16.21
CA ALA A 75 -24.53 -18.63 -16.89
C ALA A 75 -24.71 -18.86 -18.40
N PRO A 76 -23.86 -18.26 -19.25
CA PRO A 76 -23.42 -18.89 -20.48
C PRO A 76 -22.10 -19.63 -20.24
N ALA A 77 -22.14 -20.94 -20.40
CA ALA A 77 -20.98 -21.81 -20.41
C ALA A 77 -20.05 -21.46 -21.58
N LEU A 78 -18.84 -20.96 -21.28
CA LEU A 78 -17.75 -20.97 -22.23
C LEU A 78 -16.93 -22.25 -22.03
N ILE A 79 -16.92 -23.02 -23.11
CA ILE A 79 -16.21 -24.27 -23.33
C ILE A 79 -14.73 -24.05 -23.01
N MET A 80 -14.26 -24.61 -21.90
CA MET A 80 -12.84 -24.84 -21.65
C MET A 80 -12.43 -26.11 -22.42
N THR A 81 -11.56 -25.94 -23.40
CA THR A 81 -10.79 -27.02 -24.01
C THR A 81 -9.71 -27.49 -23.04
N PRO A 82 -9.67 -28.76 -22.62
CA PRO A 82 -8.58 -29.31 -21.84
C PRO A 82 -7.64 -30.07 -22.78
N GLU A 83 -6.62 -29.42 -23.31
CA GLU A 83 -5.58 -30.16 -24.04
C GLU A 83 -4.20 -29.53 -23.88
N SER A 84 -3.28 -30.37 -23.39
CA SER A 84 -1.84 -30.27 -23.56
C SER A 84 -1.13 -29.09 -22.88
N LEU A 85 -0.50 -29.36 -21.74
CA LEU A 85 0.95 -29.61 -21.72
C LEU A 85 1.35 -30.23 -20.38
N ARG A 86 1.54 -31.56 -20.42
CA ARG A 86 2.26 -32.34 -19.42
C ARG A 86 3.67 -31.77 -19.29
N LEU A 87 4.07 -31.35 -18.09
CA LEU A 87 5.47 -31.24 -17.75
C LEU A 87 5.94 -32.57 -17.12
N PRO A 88 7.12 -33.07 -17.50
CA PRO A 88 7.66 -34.34 -17.01
C PRO A 88 7.94 -34.27 -15.50
N VAL A 89 7.28 -35.17 -14.77
CA VAL A 89 7.55 -35.53 -13.38
C VAL A 89 8.65 -36.58 -13.36
N ASP A 90 9.91 -36.15 -13.44
CA ASP A 90 11.06 -37.03 -13.17
C ASP A 90 12.21 -36.23 -12.54
N SER A 91 12.17 -36.12 -11.21
CA SER A 91 13.35 -36.13 -10.35
C SER A 91 12.93 -36.06 -8.89
N LEU A 92 12.47 -37.21 -8.38
CA LEU A 92 12.52 -37.49 -6.95
C LEU A 92 14.01 -37.61 -6.55
N SER A 93 14.65 -36.47 -6.26
CA SER A 93 15.91 -36.51 -5.53
C SER A 93 15.59 -36.94 -4.10
N VAL A 94 15.92 -38.19 -3.82
CA VAL A 94 16.10 -38.79 -2.50
C VAL A 94 16.75 -37.77 -1.57
N TYR A 95 15.94 -37.12 -0.72
CA TYR A 95 16.45 -36.40 0.44
C TYR A 95 16.91 -37.45 1.44
N SER A 96 18.19 -37.77 1.38
CA SER A 96 18.89 -38.54 2.40
C SER A 96 18.83 -37.74 3.70
N GLU A 97 18.10 -38.25 4.69
CA GLU A 97 18.11 -37.74 6.06
C GLU A 97 19.53 -37.92 6.61
N GLN A 98 20.36 -36.87 6.49
CA GLN A 98 21.57 -36.79 7.27
C GLN A 98 21.19 -36.47 8.72
N PRO A 99 21.60 -37.31 9.70
CA PRO A 99 21.43 -36.99 11.10
C PRO A 99 22.27 -35.75 11.44
N PHE A 100 21.60 -34.63 11.69
CA PHE A 100 22.21 -33.41 12.25
C PHE A 100 22.61 -33.67 13.72
N GLY A 101 23.65 -34.46 13.90
CA GLY A 101 24.43 -34.53 15.13
C GLY A 101 25.61 -33.58 15.02
N MET A 102 25.38 -32.27 15.18
CA MET A 102 26.47 -31.34 15.47
C MET A 102 26.07 -30.42 16.63
N ALA A 103 26.99 -30.40 17.59
CA ALA A 103 26.93 -29.77 18.89
C ALA A 103 26.51 -28.29 18.84
N PRO A 104 26.03 -27.73 19.96
CA PRO A 104 25.83 -26.30 20.11
C PRO A 104 27.19 -25.58 20.11
N GLU A 105 27.75 -25.36 18.92
CA GLU A 105 28.84 -24.41 18.73
C GLU A 105 28.31 -23.03 19.13
N GLN A 106 28.87 -22.55 20.22
CA GLN A 106 28.67 -21.24 20.76
C GLN A 106 28.87 -20.22 19.64
N CYS A 107 27.78 -19.58 19.23
CA CYS A 107 27.85 -18.47 18.29
C CYS A 107 28.84 -17.45 18.85
N PRO A 108 29.96 -17.14 18.16
CA PRO A 108 30.89 -16.13 18.62
C PRO A 108 30.09 -14.85 18.78
N SER A 109 29.96 -14.41 20.04
CA SER A 109 29.24 -13.22 20.42
C SER A 109 29.82 -12.07 19.60
N LYS A 110 29.03 -11.60 18.62
CA LYS A 110 29.39 -10.42 17.82
C LYS A 110 29.85 -9.35 18.80
N PRO A 111 31.10 -8.86 18.69
CA PRO A 111 31.56 -7.81 19.59
C PRO A 111 30.56 -6.68 19.47
N ALA A 112 29.99 -6.27 20.61
CA ALA A 112 29.08 -5.15 20.71
C ALA A 112 29.81 -3.93 20.15
N SER A 113 29.60 -3.65 18.86
CA SER A 113 30.22 -2.56 18.13
C SER A 113 29.61 -1.26 18.66
N SER A 114 30.17 -0.82 19.78
CA SER A 114 29.75 0.32 20.59
C SER A 114 30.41 1.61 20.11
N ASN A 115 30.65 1.76 18.81
CA ASN A 115 31.22 2.97 18.21
C ASN A 115 30.31 3.49 17.10
N ASN A 116 29.02 3.66 17.38
CA ASN A 116 28.16 4.50 16.56
C ASN A 116 28.00 5.83 17.30
N ASN A 117 28.93 6.76 17.05
CA ASN A 117 28.66 8.18 17.18
C ASN A 117 27.38 8.44 16.38
N GLY A 118 26.25 8.45 17.09
CA GLY A 118 24.93 8.44 16.49
C GLY A 118 24.72 9.75 15.76
N GLU A 119 25.12 9.80 14.49
CA GLU A 119 24.75 10.90 13.60
C GLU A 119 23.26 11.10 13.77
N LYS A 120 22.90 12.27 14.30
CA LYS A 120 21.51 12.62 14.59
C LYS A 120 20.76 12.41 13.29
N ARG A 121 19.88 11.39 13.26
CA ARG A 121 19.11 11.03 12.06
C ARG A 121 18.50 12.31 11.52
N HIS A 122 18.99 12.77 10.36
CA HIS A 122 18.55 14.05 9.81
C HIS A 122 17.04 13.97 9.55
N ARG A 123 16.28 14.70 10.38
CA ARG A 123 14.82 14.75 10.33
C ARG A 123 14.43 15.76 9.27
N LEU A 124 13.49 15.38 8.41
CA LEU A 124 12.90 16.29 7.44
C LEU A 124 12.31 17.51 8.15
N THR A 125 12.63 18.69 7.64
CA THR A 125 12.09 19.96 8.08
C THR A 125 10.58 20.03 7.80
N THR A 126 9.89 20.96 8.43
CA THR A 126 8.45 21.18 8.21
C THR A 126 8.17 21.64 6.77
N ALA A 127 9.05 22.45 6.19
CA ALA A 127 8.93 22.94 4.81
C ALA A 127 9.06 21.80 3.79
N GLU A 128 10.08 20.93 3.94
CA GLU A 128 10.26 19.77 3.05
C GLU A 128 9.06 18.81 3.15
N LYS A 129 8.58 18.54 4.37
CA LYS A 129 7.36 17.73 4.56
C LYS A 129 6.17 18.36 3.85
N ARG A 130 5.99 19.68 3.97
CA ARG A 130 4.89 20.38 3.31
C ARG A 130 4.93 20.21 1.80
N GLN A 131 6.11 20.36 1.17
CA GLN A 131 6.29 20.16 -0.27
C GLN A 131 6.01 18.70 -0.68
N LEU A 132 6.51 17.73 0.09
CA LEU A 132 6.27 16.31 -0.16
C LEU A 132 4.77 15.95 -0.06
N TYR A 133 4.06 16.48 0.93
CA TYR A 133 2.61 16.29 1.06
C TYR A 133 1.83 17.02 -0.03
N GLN A 134 2.23 18.24 -0.42
CA GLN A 134 1.62 18.94 -1.56
C GLN A 134 1.73 18.14 -2.86
N TRP A 135 2.91 17.55 -3.11
CA TRP A 135 3.09 16.66 -4.26
C TRP A 135 2.19 15.42 -4.16
N LEU A 136 2.15 14.79 -2.98
CA LEU A 136 1.35 13.59 -2.75
C LEU A 136 -0.15 13.85 -2.87
N VAL A 137 -0.60 15.06 -2.51
CA VAL A 137 -1.96 15.50 -2.75
C VAL A 137 -2.23 15.51 -4.25
N LYS A 138 -1.43 16.24 -5.04
CA LYS A 138 -1.63 16.33 -6.50
C LYS A 138 -1.57 14.99 -7.25
N HIS A 139 -0.89 13.99 -6.70
CA HIS A 139 -0.67 12.68 -7.33
C HIS A 139 -1.29 11.53 -6.53
N ILE A 140 -2.44 11.77 -5.90
CA ILE A 140 -3.07 10.76 -5.05
C ILE A 140 -3.44 9.49 -5.83
N ASP A 141 -3.84 9.61 -7.09
CA ASP A 141 -4.19 8.47 -7.95
C ASP A 141 -2.97 7.60 -8.31
N ASN A 142 -1.78 8.21 -8.42
CA ASN A 142 -0.53 7.52 -8.72
C ASN A 142 0.65 8.06 -7.86
N PRO A 143 0.76 7.64 -6.59
CA PRO A 143 1.69 8.21 -5.63
C PRO A 143 3.12 7.67 -5.76
N TYR A 144 3.60 7.47 -6.99
CA TYR A 144 4.92 6.93 -7.33
C TYR A 144 5.76 8.02 -8.02
N PRO A 145 6.51 8.82 -7.25
CA PRO A 145 7.27 9.93 -7.83
C PRO A 145 8.40 9.42 -8.71
N SER A 146 8.61 10.12 -9.82
CA SER A 146 9.74 9.92 -10.73
C SER A 146 11.00 10.62 -10.21
N GLU A 147 12.15 10.33 -10.82
CA GLU A 147 13.39 11.08 -10.55
C GLU A 147 13.26 12.56 -10.94
N THR A 148 12.48 12.86 -11.99
CA THR A 148 12.20 14.24 -12.41
C THR A 148 11.35 15.00 -11.38
N ASP A 149 10.48 14.31 -10.64
CA ASP A 149 9.69 14.94 -9.58
C ASP A 149 10.57 15.31 -8.39
N ARG A 150 11.55 14.46 -8.08
CA ARG A 150 12.56 14.75 -7.05
C ARG A 150 13.34 16.03 -7.39
N THR A 151 13.81 16.18 -8.63
CA THR A 151 14.56 17.38 -9.04
C THR A 151 13.66 18.62 -9.06
N LYS A 152 12.42 18.51 -9.53
CA LYS A 152 11.43 19.61 -9.51
C LYS A 152 11.11 20.11 -8.10
N LEU A 153 11.05 19.21 -7.11
CA LEU A 153 10.78 19.59 -5.71
C LEU A 153 11.98 20.29 -5.05
N ASN A 154 13.18 20.18 -5.63
CA ASN A 154 14.42 20.82 -5.17
C ASN A 154 14.68 20.66 -3.65
N LEU A 155 14.46 19.45 -3.14
CA LEU A 155 14.63 19.12 -1.72
C LEU A 155 16.09 18.74 -1.43
N ASN A 156 16.64 19.22 -0.32
CA ASN A 156 17.99 18.87 0.13
C ASN A 156 18.04 17.50 0.84
N ILE A 157 17.46 16.47 0.21
CA ILE A 157 17.34 15.14 0.78
C ILE A 157 17.93 14.10 -0.15
N SER A 158 18.53 13.06 0.42
CA SER A 158 19.12 11.98 -0.37
C SER A 158 18.04 11.20 -1.16
N LYS A 159 18.42 10.68 -2.33
CA LYS A 159 17.54 9.86 -3.20
C LYS A 159 16.85 8.74 -2.42
N GLN A 160 17.61 8.05 -1.57
CA GLN A 160 17.10 6.94 -0.77
C GLN A 160 16.08 7.40 0.26
N LYS A 161 16.32 8.53 0.95
CA LYS A 161 15.36 9.10 1.91
C LYS A 161 14.09 9.54 1.21
N PHE A 162 14.18 10.14 0.03
CA PHE A 162 13.03 10.50 -0.80
C PHE A 162 12.18 9.26 -1.12
N LYS A 163 12.79 8.22 -1.71
CA LYS A 163 12.08 6.95 -2.05
C LYS A 163 11.46 6.30 -0.80
N TRP A 164 12.20 6.20 0.29
CA TRP A 164 11.71 5.64 1.56
C TRP A 164 10.57 6.45 2.18
N TRP A 165 10.62 7.78 2.10
CA TRP A 165 9.58 8.63 2.64
C TRP A 165 8.24 8.35 1.95
N PHE A 166 8.24 8.30 0.61
CA PHE A 166 7.03 8.01 -0.17
C PHE A 166 6.53 6.58 0.05
N SER A 167 7.42 5.59 0.06
CA SER A 167 7.04 4.20 0.36
C SER A 167 6.32 4.11 1.71
N ASN A 168 6.93 4.64 2.77
CA ASN A 168 6.35 4.64 4.11
C ASN A 168 5.02 5.41 4.17
N HIS A 169 4.91 6.56 3.50
CA HIS A 169 3.69 7.36 3.52
C HIS A 169 2.54 6.71 2.76
N ARG A 170 2.81 6.04 1.64
CA ARG A 170 1.79 5.25 0.93
C ARG A 170 1.21 4.17 1.86
N HIS A 171 2.06 3.41 2.54
CA HIS A 171 1.59 2.33 3.41
C HIS A 171 0.83 2.81 4.66
N ARG A 172 1.28 3.92 5.27
CA ARG A 172 0.69 4.43 6.52
C ARG A 172 -0.53 5.30 6.30
N SER A 173 -0.50 6.11 5.25
CA SER A 173 -1.46 7.20 5.05
C SER A 173 -2.50 6.88 3.99
N LEU A 174 -2.24 5.92 3.10
CA LEU A 174 -3.16 5.54 2.03
C LEU A 174 -3.66 4.11 2.23
N ARG A 175 -4.87 3.85 1.76
CA ARG A 175 -5.47 2.52 1.63
C ARG A 175 -5.57 2.20 0.15
N ILE A 176 -5.13 1.02 -0.26
CA ILE A 176 -5.36 0.55 -1.62
C ILE A 176 -6.73 -0.11 -1.67
N THR A 177 -7.59 0.35 -2.56
CA THR A 177 -8.88 -0.26 -2.87
C THR A 177 -8.92 -0.65 -4.34
N THR A 178 -9.61 -1.73 -4.68
CA THR A 178 -9.77 -2.16 -6.06
C THR A 178 -11.18 -1.80 -6.51
N VAL A 179 -11.30 -0.87 -7.44
CA VAL A 179 -12.58 -0.41 -8.00
C VAL A 179 -12.55 -0.71 -9.49
N ASN A 180 -13.49 -1.53 -9.97
CA ASN A 180 -13.57 -1.96 -11.37
C ASN A 180 -12.26 -2.60 -11.89
N GLY A 181 -11.63 -3.44 -11.06
CA GLY A 181 -10.35 -4.09 -11.39
C GLY A 181 -9.13 -3.17 -11.40
N ARG A 182 -9.29 -1.86 -11.15
CA ARG A 182 -8.19 -0.91 -11.04
C ARG A 182 -7.87 -0.61 -9.58
N LYS A 183 -6.58 -0.61 -9.23
CA LYS A 183 -6.11 -0.17 -7.91
C LYS A 183 -6.28 1.34 -7.80
N ARG A 184 -6.92 1.80 -6.73
CA ARG A 184 -7.07 3.21 -6.36
C ARG A 184 -6.49 3.42 -4.97
N PHE A 185 -5.99 4.62 -4.72
CA PHE A 185 -5.48 5.00 -3.41
C PHE A 185 -6.48 5.92 -2.72
N GLU A 186 -7.00 5.46 -1.61
CA GLU A 186 -7.91 6.22 -0.75
C GLU A 186 -7.12 6.80 0.43
N PRO A 187 -7.14 8.12 0.66
CA PRO A 187 -6.47 8.70 1.82
C PRO A 187 -7.14 8.28 3.13
N ARG A 188 -6.33 7.90 4.12
CA ARG A 188 -6.79 7.59 5.49
C ARG A 188 -6.90 8.87 6.32
N LEU A 189 -7.60 8.80 7.47
CA LEU A 189 -7.70 9.92 8.42
C LEU A 189 -6.33 10.55 8.77
N GLN A 190 -5.29 9.73 8.95
CA GLN A 190 -3.94 10.21 9.29
C GLN A 190 -3.33 11.11 8.22
N PHE A 191 -3.65 10.86 6.94
CA PHE A 191 -3.23 11.71 5.83
C PHE A 191 -3.79 13.12 5.97
N TYR A 192 -5.11 13.23 6.20
CA TYR A 192 -5.78 14.52 6.37
C TYR A 192 -5.27 15.29 7.60
N LYS A 193 -5.08 14.60 8.73
CA LYS A 193 -4.48 15.21 9.93
C LYS A 193 -3.08 15.78 9.64
N ALA A 194 -2.28 15.07 8.85
CA ALA A 194 -0.96 15.55 8.47
C ALA A 194 -1.03 16.76 7.53
N CYS A 195 -1.93 16.76 6.55
CA CYS A 195 -2.14 17.89 5.65
C CYS A 195 -2.59 19.15 6.41
N LEU A 196 -3.54 19.00 7.34
CA LEU A 196 -4.04 20.10 8.17
C LEU A 196 -2.92 20.70 9.03
N ARG A 197 -2.14 19.85 9.71
CA ARG A 197 -1.00 20.29 10.54
C ARG A 197 0.10 20.99 9.72
N LEU A 198 0.25 20.64 8.44
CA LEU A 198 1.25 21.23 7.55
C LEU A 198 0.69 22.39 6.71
N ASN A 199 -0.57 22.78 6.92
CA ASN A 199 -1.29 23.77 6.13
C ASN A 199 -1.16 23.51 4.61
N VAL A 200 -1.47 22.27 4.23
CA VAL A 200 -1.55 21.80 2.83
C VAL A 200 -3.02 21.79 2.42
N HIS A 201 -3.35 22.53 1.37
CA HIS A 201 -4.68 22.58 0.80
C HIS A 201 -4.98 21.29 0.01
N ILE A 202 -6.23 20.83 0.07
CA ILE A 202 -6.72 19.62 -0.61
C ILE A 202 -7.87 20.07 -1.51
N ASP A 203 -7.68 19.93 -2.82
CA ASP A 203 -8.58 20.51 -3.82
C ASP A 203 -9.84 19.66 -4.08
N TRP A 204 -9.85 18.40 -3.62
CA TRP A 204 -10.98 17.48 -3.78
C TRP A 204 -11.83 17.35 -2.53
N ASP A 205 -13.05 16.84 -2.73
CA ASP A 205 -14.01 16.65 -1.65
C ASP A 205 -13.54 15.62 -0.61
N ILE A 206 -13.43 16.08 0.63
CA ILE A 206 -13.17 15.20 1.77
C ILE A 206 -14.47 14.47 2.15
N PRO A 207 -14.46 13.13 2.27
CA PRO A 207 -15.61 12.35 2.73
C PRO A 207 -16.18 12.86 4.06
N GLN A 208 -17.52 12.84 4.20
CA GLN A 208 -18.20 13.43 5.37
C GLN A 208 -17.86 12.72 6.69
N ASP A 209 -17.67 11.40 6.65
CA ASP A 209 -17.25 10.61 7.81
C ASP A 209 -15.86 11.02 8.31
N ILE A 210 -14.96 11.38 7.39
CA ILE A 210 -13.63 11.90 7.72
C ILE A 210 -13.73 13.34 8.22
N LYS A 211 -14.54 14.20 7.58
CA LYS A 211 -14.81 15.58 8.05
C LYS A 211 -15.31 15.58 9.51
N ALA A 212 -16.23 14.69 9.86
CA ALA A 212 -16.73 14.55 11.23
C ALA A 212 -15.61 14.20 12.23
N LYS A 213 -14.73 13.25 11.87
CA LYS A 213 -13.57 12.85 12.70
C LYS A 213 -12.47 13.92 12.79
N LEU A 214 -12.40 14.83 11.84
CA LEU A 214 -11.47 15.96 11.88
C LEU A 214 -11.98 17.10 12.77
N LYS A 215 -13.30 17.31 12.83
CA LYS A 215 -13.92 18.32 13.71
C LYS A 215 -13.82 17.97 15.19
N SER A 216 -13.65 16.70 15.53
CA SER A 216 -13.52 16.24 16.92
C SER A 216 -12.09 16.33 17.48
N LEU A 217 -11.16 16.94 16.75
CA LEU A 217 -9.75 17.13 17.15
C LEU A 217 -9.51 18.57 17.57
#